data_AF-A0A419FMX3-F1
#
_entry.id   AF-A0A419FMX3-F1
#
_cell.length_a   1.000
_cell.length_b   1.000
_cell.length_c   1.000
_cell.angle_alpha   90.00
_cell.angle_beta   90.00
_cell.angle_gamma   90.00
#
_symmetry.space_group_name_H-M   'P 1'
#
loop_
_entity.id
_entity.type
_entity.pdbx_description
1 polymer ?
#
loop_
_entity_poly.entity_id
_entity_poly.type
_entity_poly.pdbx_seq_one_letter_code
_entity_poly.pdbx_strand_id
1 'polypeptide(L)'
;MKSKKRAFDNVRLFFVLSFLIVFASTAHADYQTMLSFSGYIQNGTGNLDSGDYSAPVVFDWDDDGKKDLLAGTRIWADNTSNGYVSFYQNIGEDNSPSFSNSDSNYIQACSNTCLAGVPGADPG
;
A
#
# COMPACT_ATOMS: atom_id res chain seq x y z
N MET A 1 15.04 37.37 -41.55
CA MET A 1 13.77 37.10 -40.83
C MET A 1 13.60 35.66 -40.29
N LYS A 2 14.42 34.67 -40.68
CA LYS A 2 14.27 33.25 -40.28
C LYS A 2 14.69 32.92 -38.83
N SER A 3 15.62 33.69 -38.26
CA SER A 3 16.19 33.45 -36.92
C SER A 3 15.22 33.76 -35.77
N LYS A 4 14.44 34.84 -35.85
CA LYS A 4 13.47 35.22 -34.81
C LYS A 4 12.30 34.24 -34.67
N LYS A 5 11.91 33.55 -35.76
CA LYS A 5 10.83 32.56 -35.76
C LYS A 5 11.22 31.30 -34.99
N ARG A 6 12.43 30.78 -35.21
CA ARG A 6 12.98 29.63 -34.45
C ARG A 6 13.08 29.91 -32.95
N ALA A 7 13.50 31.11 -32.56
CA ALA A 7 13.57 31.48 -31.15
C ALA A 7 12.17 31.47 -30.51
N PHE A 8 11.15 31.97 -31.22
CA PHE A 8 9.77 31.99 -30.75
C PHE A 8 9.15 30.59 -30.66
N ASP A 9 9.48 29.70 -31.59
CA ASP A 9 9.04 28.30 -31.59
C ASP A 9 9.66 27.50 -30.43
N ASN A 10 10.95 27.74 -30.13
CA ASN A 10 11.64 27.12 -28.99
C ASN A 10 11.07 27.60 -27.64
N VAL A 11 10.74 28.89 -27.53
CA VAL A 11 10.11 29.46 -26.34
C VAL A 11 8.72 28.86 -26.12
N ARG A 12 7.91 28.71 -27.17
CA ARG A 12 6.60 28.05 -27.10
C ARG A 12 6.71 26.58 -26.69
N LEU A 13 7.65 25.84 -27.27
CA LEU A 13 7.88 24.44 -26.93
C LEU A 13 8.31 24.27 -25.47
N PHE A 14 9.13 25.19 -24.96
CA PHE A 14 9.54 25.21 -23.56
C PHE A 14 8.36 25.44 -22.62
N PHE A 15 7.45 26.38 -22.94
CA PHE A 15 6.23 26.60 -22.15
C PHE A 15 5.27 25.41 -22.19
N VAL A 16 5.12 24.75 -23.35
CA VAL A 16 4.28 23.55 -23.48
C VAL A 16 4.85 22.36 -22.71
N LEU A 17 6.16 22.11 -22.78
CA LEU A 17 6.81 21.07 -21.97
C LEU A 17 6.75 21.39 -20.48
N SER A 18 6.96 22.66 -20.10
CA SER A 18 6.88 23.08 -18.68
C SER A 18 5.45 22.90 -18.14
N PHE A 19 4.42 23.22 -18.93
CA PHE A 19 3.03 22.92 -18.59
C PHE A 19 2.83 21.39 -18.42
N LEU A 20 3.26 20.58 -19.38
CA LEU A 20 3.13 19.11 -19.30
C LEU A 20 3.83 18.51 -18.07
N ILE A 21 5.00 19.02 -17.68
CA ILE A 21 5.73 18.55 -16.49
C ILE A 21 4.99 18.95 -15.20
N VAL A 22 4.42 20.16 -15.14
CA VAL A 22 3.63 20.63 -13.99
C VAL A 22 2.31 19.85 -13.84
N PHE A 23 1.69 19.40 -14.94
CA PHE A 23 0.46 18.60 -14.90
C PHE A 23 0.70 17.08 -14.81
N ALA A 24 1.85 16.58 -15.23
CA ALA A 24 2.25 15.16 -15.06
C ALA A 24 2.87 14.87 -13.69
N SER A 25 3.15 15.89 -12.88
CA SER A 25 3.60 15.76 -11.50
C SER A 25 2.42 15.82 -10.52
N THR A 26 1.39 15.00 -10.74
CA THR A 26 0.54 14.56 -9.63
C THR A 26 1.32 13.49 -8.84
N ALA A 27 2.38 13.93 -8.16
CA ALA A 27 2.83 13.23 -6.97
C ALA A 27 1.65 13.32 -6.00
N HIS A 28 0.81 12.30 -5.96
CA HIS A 28 -0.29 12.17 -5.03
C HIS A 28 0.30 12.03 -3.62
N ALA A 29 0.69 13.16 -3.04
CA ALA A 29 0.87 13.29 -1.61
C ALA A 29 -0.54 13.48 -1.06
N ASP A 30 -1.19 12.35 -0.78
CA ASP A 30 -2.56 12.26 -0.29
C ASP A 30 -2.63 12.79 1.15
N TYR A 31 -2.55 14.11 1.31
CA TYR A 31 -2.69 14.83 2.58
C TYR A 31 -3.94 15.69 2.54
N GLN A 32 -5.10 15.04 2.46
CA GLN A 32 -6.35 15.62 2.93
C GLN A 32 -6.92 14.66 3.97
N THR A 33 -6.41 14.75 5.20
CA THR A 33 -6.87 13.89 6.30
C THR A 33 -8.23 14.39 6.80
N MET A 34 -9.29 14.12 6.05
CA MET A 34 -10.65 14.22 6.55
C MET A 34 -11.01 12.89 7.21
N LEU A 35 -10.61 12.72 8.47
CA LEU A 35 -10.90 11.49 9.22
C LEU A 35 -12.39 11.41 9.53
N SER A 36 -13.08 10.47 8.90
CA SER A 36 -14.38 9.98 9.37
C SER A 36 -14.50 8.48 9.10
N PHE A 37 -14.15 7.69 10.12
CA PHE A 37 -14.49 6.27 10.20
C PHE A 37 -14.80 5.93 11.68
N SER A 38 -15.91 5.22 11.91
CA SER A 38 -16.37 4.78 13.24
C SER A 38 -16.65 3.27 13.22
N GLY A 39 -15.60 2.47 13.04
CA GLY A 39 -15.70 1.01 12.99
C GLY A 39 -14.34 0.33 13.07
N TYR A 40 -14.33 -1.00 12.90
CA TYR A 40 -13.12 -1.79 12.71
C TYR A 40 -12.85 -1.98 11.20
N ILE A 41 -11.58 -2.01 10.81
CA ILE A 41 -11.19 -2.42 9.45
C ILE A 41 -11.73 -3.83 9.18
N GLN A 42 -12.18 -4.13 7.97
CA GLN A 42 -12.74 -5.43 7.60
C GLN A 42 -11.81 -6.22 6.68
N ASN A 43 -11.75 -7.54 6.84
CA ASN A 43 -10.96 -8.47 5.99
C ASN A 43 -11.83 -9.24 4.98
N GLY A 44 -12.98 -8.69 4.61
CA GLY A 44 -14.00 -9.32 3.76
C GLY A 44 -14.89 -10.35 4.46
N THR A 45 -14.45 -10.95 5.58
CA THR A 45 -15.25 -11.93 6.36
C THR A 45 -15.71 -11.41 7.72
N GLY A 46 -15.08 -10.34 8.22
CA GLY A 46 -15.43 -9.70 9.48
C GLY A 46 -14.41 -8.64 9.85
N ASN A 47 -14.36 -8.30 11.15
CA ASN A 47 -13.33 -7.40 11.67
C ASN A 47 -11.96 -8.01 11.43
N LEU A 48 -11.06 -7.21 10.86
CA LEU A 48 -9.67 -7.55 10.68
C LEU A 48 -9.00 -7.60 12.06
N ASP A 49 -8.59 -8.80 12.45
CA ASP A 49 -7.71 -9.01 13.59
C ASP A 49 -6.29 -9.21 13.06
N SER A 50 -5.36 -8.43 13.60
CA SER A 50 -3.94 -8.56 13.26
C SER A 50 -3.14 -9.16 14.40
N GLY A 51 -3.74 -9.41 15.58
CA GLY A 51 -3.05 -9.84 16.80
C GLY A 51 -2.63 -8.68 17.71
N ASP A 52 -1.67 -8.96 18.60
CA ASP A 52 -1.20 -7.99 19.59
C ASP A 52 -0.17 -7.01 18.99
N TYR A 53 -0.07 -5.81 19.58
CA TYR A 53 0.94 -4.78 19.24
C TYR A 53 0.92 -4.39 17.76
N SER A 54 -0.29 -4.26 17.20
CA SER A 54 -0.47 -3.92 15.79
C SER A 54 0.13 -2.55 15.44
N ALA A 55 0.94 -2.52 14.38
CA ALA A 55 1.57 -1.32 13.84
C ALA A 55 1.25 -1.22 12.34
N PRO A 56 0.06 -0.69 11.97
CA PRO A 56 -0.41 -0.66 10.59
C PRO A 56 0.29 0.42 9.75
N VAL A 57 0.56 0.10 8.49
CA VAL A 57 1.07 0.99 7.44
C VAL A 57 0.27 0.73 6.17
N VAL A 58 -0.19 1.82 5.53
CA VAL A 58 -0.94 1.77 4.27
C VAL A 58 -0.01 2.16 3.12
N PHE A 59 0.18 1.28 2.15
CA PHE A 59 1.09 1.46 1.03
C PHE A 59 0.64 0.60 -0.16
N ASP A 60 0.86 1.07 -1.38
CA ASP A 60 0.62 0.29 -2.60
C ASP A 60 1.82 -0.65 -2.80
N TRP A 61 1.72 -1.88 -2.28
CA TRP A 61 2.88 -2.77 -2.12
C TRP A 61 3.19 -3.53 -3.40
N ASP A 62 2.17 -3.91 -4.16
CA ASP A 62 2.31 -4.67 -5.41
C ASP A 62 2.26 -3.80 -6.69
N ASP A 63 2.18 -2.47 -6.56
CA ASP A 63 2.19 -1.47 -7.65
C ASP A 63 0.99 -1.62 -8.60
N ASP A 64 -0.16 -2.03 -8.06
CA ASP A 64 -1.42 -2.19 -8.81
C ASP A 64 -2.30 -0.92 -8.80
N GLY A 65 -1.88 0.12 -8.06
CA GLY A 65 -2.59 1.38 -7.91
C GLY A 65 -3.60 1.40 -6.76
N LYS A 66 -3.69 0.33 -5.95
CA LYS A 66 -4.54 0.25 -4.77
C LYS A 66 -3.70 0.24 -3.51
N LYS A 67 -4.10 0.99 -2.49
CA LYS A 67 -3.41 0.91 -1.20
C LYS A 67 -3.69 -0.40 -0.47
N ASP A 68 -2.62 -1.17 -0.21
CA ASP A 68 -2.63 -2.33 0.68
C ASP A 68 -2.40 -1.93 2.15
N LEU A 69 -2.62 -2.89 3.04
CA LEU A 69 -2.32 -2.76 4.46
C LEU A 69 -1.22 -3.76 4.86
N LEU A 70 -0.15 -3.24 5.43
CA LEU A 70 0.84 -4.03 6.16
C LEU A 70 0.67 -3.76 7.65
N ALA A 71 0.79 -4.78 8.49
CA ALA A 71 0.77 -4.60 9.93
C ALA A 71 1.90 -5.39 10.60
N GLY A 72 2.76 -4.68 11.33
CA GLY A 72 3.59 -5.35 12.34
C GLY A 72 2.68 -5.94 13.40
N THR A 73 2.91 -7.18 13.80
CA THR A 73 2.10 -7.88 14.80
C THR A 73 2.94 -8.81 15.66
N ARG A 74 2.49 -9.06 16.89
CA ARG A 74 2.95 -10.16 17.73
C ARG A 74 1.86 -11.23 17.80
N ILE A 75 2.22 -12.44 17.37
CA ILE A 75 1.35 -13.62 17.45
C ILE A 75 1.97 -14.65 18.38
N TRP A 76 1.11 -15.35 19.13
CA TRP A 76 1.47 -16.57 19.82
C TRP A 76 1.45 -17.73 18.83
N ALA A 77 2.61 -18.18 18.41
CA ALA A 77 2.77 -19.40 17.62
C ALA A 77 3.74 -20.33 18.32
N ASP A 78 3.83 -21.61 17.97
CA ASP A 78 4.91 -22.53 18.43
C ASP A 78 5.32 -22.48 19.93
N ASN A 79 4.38 -22.21 20.85
CA ASN A 79 4.61 -21.97 22.28
C ASN A 79 5.54 -20.77 22.60
N THR A 80 5.69 -19.83 21.68
CA THR A 80 6.49 -18.63 21.78
C THR A 80 5.74 -17.40 21.25
N SER A 81 6.03 -16.21 21.79
CA SER A 81 5.57 -14.95 21.19
C SER A 81 6.56 -14.48 20.14
N ASN A 82 6.15 -14.46 18.88
CA ASN A 82 7.00 -14.06 17.76
C ASN A 82 6.43 -12.80 17.08
N GLY A 83 7.34 -11.95 16.57
CA GLY A 83 6.99 -10.78 15.79
C GLY A 83 6.90 -11.13 14.31
N TYR A 84 5.81 -10.73 13.66
CA TYR A 84 5.56 -10.93 12.23
C TYR A 84 5.15 -9.62 11.57
N VAL A 85 5.18 -9.62 10.24
CA VAL A 85 4.56 -8.56 9.43
C VAL A 85 3.49 -9.23 8.58
N SER A 86 2.23 -8.93 8.86
CA SER A 86 1.08 -9.40 8.10
C SER A 86 0.87 -8.52 6.87
N PHE A 87 0.57 -9.14 5.73
CA PHE A 87 0.20 -8.48 4.49
C PHE A 87 -1.28 -8.72 4.18
N TYR A 88 -2.00 -7.63 3.96
CA TYR A 88 -3.41 -7.60 3.61
C TYR A 88 -3.56 -6.89 2.26
N GLN A 89 -3.69 -7.67 1.20
CA GLN A 89 -3.90 -7.13 -0.14
C GLN A 89 -5.26 -6.44 -0.22
N ASN A 90 -5.33 -5.25 -0.82
CA ASN A 90 -6.59 -4.63 -1.17
C ASN A 90 -7.16 -5.24 -2.46
N ILE A 91 -8.11 -6.17 -2.30
CA ILE A 91 -8.83 -6.79 -3.42
C ILE A 91 -10.01 -5.96 -3.93
N GLY A 92 -10.28 -4.79 -3.30
CA GLY A 92 -11.33 -3.84 -3.69
C GLY A 92 -10.82 -2.76 -4.65
N GLU A 93 -11.22 -1.52 -4.39
CA GLU A 93 -10.78 -0.31 -5.11
C GLU A 93 -9.93 0.56 -4.19
N ASP A 94 -9.16 1.51 -4.74
CA ASP A 94 -8.32 2.41 -3.95
C ASP A 94 -9.15 3.29 -2.99
N ASN A 95 -10.30 3.81 -3.45
CA ASN A 95 -11.20 4.65 -2.66
C ASN A 95 -12.24 3.86 -1.85
N SER A 96 -12.24 2.53 -1.95
CA SER A 96 -13.17 1.64 -1.25
C SER A 96 -12.46 0.31 -0.98
N PRO A 97 -11.46 0.31 -0.07
CA PRO A 97 -10.61 -0.86 0.13
C PRO A 97 -11.40 -2.04 0.70
N SER A 98 -11.06 -3.24 0.23
CA SER A 98 -11.50 -4.52 0.79
C SER A 98 -10.28 -5.39 0.97
N PHE A 99 -9.85 -5.60 2.21
CA PHE A 99 -8.65 -6.37 2.48
C PHE A 99 -8.90 -7.87 2.43
N SER A 100 -7.94 -8.62 1.90
CA SER A 100 -7.94 -10.08 1.97
C SER A 100 -7.67 -10.57 3.41
N ASN A 101 -8.04 -11.83 3.70
CA ASN A 101 -7.74 -12.42 4.99
C ASN A 101 -6.23 -12.73 5.12
N SER A 102 -5.64 -12.40 6.27
CA SER A 102 -4.19 -12.50 6.54
C SER A 102 -3.76 -13.76 7.26
N ASP A 103 -4.67 -14.67 7.61
CA ASP A 103 -4.39 -15.81 8.50
C ASP A 103 -3.19 -16.69 8.05
N SER A 104 -2.61 -16.46 6.87
CA SER A 104 -1.34 -17.06 6.45
C SER A 104 -0.40 -16.17 5.61
N ASN A 105 -0.65 -14.86 5.49
CA ASN A 105 0.12 -13.97 4.63
C ASN A 105 1.13 -13.15 5.44
N TYR A 106 2.15 -13.82 5.97
CA TYR A 106 3.27 -13.16 6.62
C TYR A 106 4.39 -12.88 5.62
N ILE A 107 4.94 -11.68 5.66
CA ILE A 107 6.12 -11.33 4.86
C ILE A 107 7.31 -12.13 5.38
N GLN A 108 7.99 -12.82 4.47
CA GLN A 108 9.17 -13.61 4.74
C GLN A 108 10.28 -13.23 3.75
N ALA A 109 11.51 -13.13 4.23
CA ALA A 109 12.67 -13.10 3.35
C ALA A 109 12.99 -14.56 2.95
N CYS A 110 12.89 -14.87 1.66
CA CYS A 110 13.19 -16.21 1.14
C CYS A 110 14.37 -16.12 0.17
N SER A 111 15.38 -16.98 0.34
CA SER A 111 16.46 -17.12 -0.64
C SER A 111 16.12 -18.14 -1.73
N ASN A 112 15.37 -19.22 -1.41
CA ASN A 112 15.16 -20.36 -2.32
C ASN A 112 13.74 -20.99 -2.25
N THR A 113 13.12 -21.04 -1.06
CA THR A 113 11.76 -21.58 -0.84
C THR A 113 11.10 -20.80 0.29
N CYS A 114 9.91 -20.25 0.05
CA CYS A 114 9.09 -19.64 1.09
C CYS A 114 8.29 -20.69 1.83
N LEU A 115 8.16 -20.55 3.16
CA LEU A 115 7.29 -21.42 3.95
C LEU A 115 5.85 -20.94 3.75
N ALA A 116 5.02 -21.80 3.17
CA ALA A 116 3.58 -21.56 3.13
C ALA A 116 3.02 -21.68 4.55
N GLY A 117 2.65 -20.55 5.15
CA GLY A 117 2.11 -20.48 6.51
C GLY A 117 3.19 -20.60 7.59
N VAL A 118 3.05 -19.81 8.65
CA VAL A 118 3.86 -19.94 9.86
C VAL A 118 3.33 -21.13 10.65
N PRO A 119 4.16 -22.14 10.99
CA PRO A 119 3.74 -23.25 11.84
C PRO A 119 3.27 -22.72 13.20
N GLY A 120 2.00 -22.96 13.52
CA GLY A 120 1.44 -22.69 14.85
C GLY A 120 0.73 -21.34 15.03
N ALA A 121 0.42 -20.59 13.97
CA ALA A 121 -0.61 -19.55 14.06
C ALA A 121 -1.96 -20.24 14.35
N ASP A 122 -2.28 -20.39 15.63
CA ASP A 122 -3.55 -20.91 16.10
C ASP A 122 -4.62 -19.83 15.83
N PRO A 123 -5.69 -20.13 15.07
CA PRO A 123 -6.85 -19.25 15.00
C PRO A 123 -7.59 -19.38 16.32
N GLY A 124 -7.24 -18.53 17.29
CA GLY A 124 -7.98 -18.41 18.55
C GLY A 124 -9.48 -18.23 18.33
#